data_AF-A0AAD3CUC8-F1
#
_entry.id   AF-A0AAD3CUC8-F1
#
_cell.length_a   1.000
_cell.length_b   1.000
_cell.length_c   1.000
_cell.angle_alpha   90.00
_cell.angle_beta   90.00
_cell.angle_gamma   90.00
#
_symmetry.space_group_name_H-M   'P 1'
#
loop_
_entity.id
_entity.type
_entity.pdbx_description
1 polymer ?
#
loop_
_entity_poly.entity_id
_entity_poly.type
_entity_poly.pdbx_seq_one_letter_code
_entity_poly.pdbx_strand_id
1 'polypeptide(L)'
;MKYSISISTLILFLAVASAFSPGGEVPFSLSYYQKARAQETSNFLDASRFHFQILFVDDDNFHGRIAEGILARQAEYNDALFTLFPSSATIEGSAEAPRDSAPSPIALEICNDLGLCPTRSSELGTAFDISYISEYDLIIAMNESVQSLILRSLPSDSGYEPKCRTLSEFLSTDFCGIQSQGDVTEALLKDMFEVDLWQRVEPFYDLVKDSSSTIFSQPMDANDIYQPSFVLSDTGSAVPNTNGWPQVQAGMLVACTGIVKFCLDTMDAQFDASLDNLLQKNFYKPDHLDFTVEQADDQLRKSSFSITGYFSPKQRHDRIKKHFDSLREKFE
;
A
#
# COMPACT_ATOMS: atom_id res chain seq x y z
N MET A 1 -29.56 -11.44 -10.84
CA MET A 1 -29.18 -10.27 -10.02
C MET A 1 -28.83 -9.14 -10.97
N LYS A 2 -29.52 -8.00 -10.90
CA LYS A 2 -29.19 -6.81 -11.70
C LYS A 2 -28.15 -6.02 -10.91
N TYR A 3 -26.92 -5.94 -11.41
CA TYR A 3 -25.89 -5.08 -10.84
C TYR A 3 -26.29 -3.62 -11.05
N SER A 4 -26.65 -2.94 -9.96
CA SER A 4 -26.81 -1.49 -9.95
C SER A 4 -25.42 -0.90 -9.78
N ILE A 5 -24.82 -0.47 -10.89
CA ILE A 5 -23.58 0.33 -10.84
C ILE A 5 -23.91 1.63 -10.11
N SER A 6 -23.17 1.92 -9.04
CA SER A 6 -23.34 3.14 -8.25
C SER A 6 -22.98 4.36 -9.10
N ILE A 7 -23.79 5.42 -9.02
CA ILE A 7 -23.57 6.68 -9.76
C ILE A 7 -22.21 7.31 -9.41
N SER A 8 -21.68 7.03 -8.20
CA SER A 8 -20.34 7.46 -7.79
C SER A 8 -19.22 6.83 -8.65
N THR A 9 -19.41 5.60 -9.14
CA THR A 9 -18.48 4.93 -10.06
C THR A 9 -18.48 5.59 -11.44
N LEU A 10 -19.63 6.15 -11.87
CA LEU A 10 -19.79 6.75 -13.20
C LEU A 10 -19.13 8.14 -13.32
N ILE A 11 -19.15 8.94 -12.24
CA ILE A 11 -18.52 10.27 -12.21
C ILE A 11 -16.98 10.15 -12.17
N LEU A 12 -16.45 9.06 -11.60
CA LEU A 12 -15.01 8.83 -11.46
C LEU A 12 -14.33 8.36 -12.75
N PHE A 13 -15.03 7.57 -13.59
CA PHE A 13 -14.54 7.18 -14.92
C PHE A 13 -14.28 8.39 -15.83
N LEU A 14 -15.02 9.49 -15.65
CA LEU A 14 -14.83 10.73 -16.41
C LEU A 14 -13.56 11.50 -15.99
N ALA A 15 -13.11 11.37 -14.73
CA ALA A 15 -11.88 12.01 -14.27
C ALA A 15 -10.62 11.30 -14.78
N VAL A 16 -10.60 9.96 -14.77
CA VAL A 16 -9.45 9.17 -15.30
C VAL A 16 -9.32 9.32 -16.82
N ALA A 17 -10.43 9.41 -17.56
CA ALA A 17 -10.41 9.66 -19.00
C ALA A 17 -9.81 11.04 -19.37
N SER A 18 -9.81 12.00 -18.44
CA SER A 18 -9.26 13.34 -18.70
C SER A 18 -7.72 13.38 -18.74
N ALA A 19 -7.03 12.40 -18.13
CA ALA A 19 -5.57 12.25 -18.22
C ALA A 19 -5.09 11.82 -19.63
N PHE A 20 -6.00 11.32 -20.48
CA PHE A 20 -5.71 10.88 -21.84
C PHE A 20 -6.62 11.52 -22.90
N SER A 21 -7.31 12.61 -22.57
CA SER A 21 -8.11 13.34 -23.56
C SER A 21 -7.19 14.08 -24.53
N PRO A 22 -7.21 13.79 -25.85
CA PRO A 22 -6.25 14.30 -26.82
C PRO A 22 -6.48 15.77 -27.23
N GLY A 23 -7.00 16.61 -26.32
CA GLY A 23 -7.42 17.98 -26.63
C GLY A 23 -7.04 19.06 -25.61
N GLY A 24 -6.34 18.72 -24.53
CA GLY A 24 -5.83 19.70 -23.56
C GLY A 24 -4.31 19.75 -23.56
N GLU A 25 -3.72 20.93 -23.77
CA GLU A 25 -2.27 21.18 -23.69
C GLU A 25 -1.72 21.12 -22.25
N VAL A 26 -2.07 20.08 -21.49
CA VAL A 26 -1.44 19.86 -20.19
C VAL A 26 -0.24 18.92 -20.43
N PRO A 27 1.00 19.35 -20.16
CA PRO A 27 2.16 18.49 -20.33
C PRO A 27 2.02 17.25 -19.43
N PHE A 28 2.38 16.08 -19.98
CA PHE A 28 2.44 14.84 -19.21
C PHE A 28 3.34 15.06 -17.99
N SER A 29 2.80 14.73 -16.81
CA SER A 29 3.54 14.81 -15.55
C SER A 29 3.47 13.44 -14.87
N LEU A 30 4.65 12.91 -14.56
CA LEU A 30 4.82 11.61 -13.91
C LEU A 30 4.06 11.54 -12.58
N SER A 31 4.10 12.63 -11.80
CA SER A 31 3.38 12.78 -10.53
C SER A 31 1.86 12.61 -10.70
N TYR A 32 1.27 13.26 -11.72
CA TYR A 32 -0.16 13.11 -12.01
C TYR A 32 -0.51 11.69 -12.44
N TYR A 33 0.35 11.05 -13.24
CA TYR A 33 0.16 9.67 -13.64
C TYR A 33 0.22 8.71 -12.45
N GLN A 34 1.21 8.87 -11.56
CA GLN A 34 1.34 8.08 -10.33
C GLN A 34 0.12 8.25 -9.42
N LYS A 35 -0.36 9.49 -9.23
CA LYS A 35 -1.58 9.78 -8.47
C LYS A 35 -2.82 9.13 -9.07
N ALA A 36 -2.98 9.21 -10.39
CA ALA A 36 -4.09 8.57 -11.09
C ALA A 36 -4.08 7.05 -10.90
N ARG A 37 -2.91 6.40 -11.01
CA ARG A 37 -2.77 4.97 -10.77
C ARG A 37 -3.01 4.59 -9.31
N ALA A 38 -2.51 5.37 -8.37
CA ALA A 38 -2.75 5.16 -6.94
C ALA A 38 -4.24 5.25 -6.61
N GLN A 39 -4.92 6.27 -7.16
CA GLN A 39 -6.37 6.44 -6.98
C GLN A 39 -7.14 5.28 -7.59
N GLU A 40 -6.75 4.84 -8.79
CA GLU A 40 -7.34 3.67 -9.42
C GLU A 40 -7.20 2.44 -8.51
N THR A 41 -6.01 2.16 -8.01
CA THR A 41 -5.77 1.06 -7.05
C THR A 41 -6.64 1.19 -5.81
N SER A 42 -6.68 2.37 -5.17
CA SER A 42 -7.39 2.57 -3.90
C SER A 42 -8.90 2.38 -4.04
N ASN A 43 -9.46 2.62 -5.23
CA ASN A 43 -10.88 2.37 -5.50
C ASN A 43 -11.22 0.89 -5.62
N PHE A 44 -10.23 0.03 -5.90
CA PHE A 44 -10.40 -1.42 -6.05
C PHE A 44 -10.10 -2.20 -4.77
N LEU A 45 -9.42 -1.59 -3.80
CA LEU A 45 -9.24 -2.17 -2.47
C LEU A 45 -10.57 -2.17 -1.71
N ASP A 46 -10.87 -3.23 -0.97
CA ASP A 46 -12.08 -3.35 -0.16
C ASP A 46 -11.73 -3.33 1.34
N ALA A 47 -11.78 -2.16 1.96
CA ALA A 47 -11.52 -1.99 3.38
C ALA A 47 -12.65 -2.48 4.28
N SER A 48 -13.79 -2.93 3.74
CA SER A 48 -14.97 -3.31 4.53
C SER A 48 -14.71 -4.48 5.48
N ARG A 49 -13.66 -5.27 5.20
CA ARG A 49 -13.20 -6.39 6.03
C ARG A 49 -12.23 -6.00 7.14
N PHE A 50 -11.91 -4.70 7.28
CA PHE A 50 -10.88 -4.17 8.18
C PHE A 50 -9.48 -4.73 7.95
N HIS A 51 -9.25 -5.35 6.79
CA HIS A 51 -7.93 -5.85 6.45
C HIS A 51 -7.72 -5.88 4.94
N PHE A 52 -6.45 -5.88 4.55
CA PHE A 52 -5.98 -6.11 3.19
C PHE A 52 -5.07 -7.33 3.14
N GLN A 53 -5.38 -8.22 2.21
CA GLN A 53 -4.52 -9.35 1.84
C GLN A 53 -3.60 -8.89 0.72
N ILE A 54 -2.29 -8.92 0.97
CA ILE A 54 -1.26 -8.38 0.08
C ILE A 54 -0.35 -9.52 -0.37
N LEU A 55 -0.23 -9.73 -1.68
CA LEU A 55 0.62 -10.78 -2.24
C LEU A 55 1.82 -10.18 -2.95
N PHE A 56 3.03 -10.46 -2.47
CA PHE A 56 4.26 -10.23 -3.22
C PHE A 56 4.51 -11.36 -4.20
N VAL A 57 4.81 -11.03 -5.45
CA VAL A 57 5.13 -12.01 -6.50
C VAL A 57 6.51 -11.75 -7.05
N ASP A 58 7.38 -12.75 -6.97
CA ASP A 58 8.74 -12.75 -7.50
C ASP A 58 8.98 -13.89 -8.50
N ASP A 59 10.18 -13.93 -9.05
CA ASP A 59 10.70 -15.01 -9.89
C ASP A 59 11.80 -15.82 -9.19
N ASP A 60 12.25 -15.46 -7.99
CA ASP A 60 13.43 -16.08 -7.35
C ASP A 60 13.18 -16.65 -5.94
N ASN A 61 11.95 -16.55 -5.40
CA ASN A 61 11.60 -16.94 -4.02
C ASN A 61 12.51 -16.27 -2.96
N PHE A 62 13.09 -15.11 -3.31
CA PHE A 62 14.05 -14.38 -2.50
C PHE A 62 13.48 -13.01 -2.17
N HIS A 63 13.19 -12.20 -3.18
CA HIS A 63 12.77 -10.81 -2.98
C HIS A 63 11.36 -10.74 -2.36
N GLY A 64 10.41 -11.53 -2.86
CA GLY A 64 9.03 -11.52 -2.35
C GLY A 64 8.98 -11.91 -0.88
N ARG A 65 9.83 -12.86 -0.47
CA ARG A 65 9.93 -13.32 0.93
C ARG A 65 10.49 -12.27 1.87
N ILE A 66 11.54 -11.58 1.45
CA ILE A 66 12.11 -10.47 2.23
C ILE A 66 11.06 -9.35 2.34
N ALA A 67 10.35 -9.03 1.25
CA ALA A 67 9.29 -8.00 1.24
C ALA A 67 8.13 -8.37 2.17
N GLU A 68 7.69 -9.62 2.18
CA GLU A 68 6.66 -10.13 3.08
C GLU A 68 7.04 -9.88 4.55
N GLY A 69 8.25 -10.29 4.93
CA GLY A 69 8.74 -10.13 6.29
C GLY A 69 8.88 -8.66 6.69
N ILE A 70 9.43 -7.83 5.79
CA ILE A 70 9.57 -6.39 6.01
C ILE A 70 8.19 -5.74 6.20
N LEU A 71 7.23 -6.02 5.32
CA LEU A 71 5.89 -5.44 5.41
C LEU A 71 5.18 -5.88 6.70
N ALA A 72 5.34 -7.13 7.13
CA ALA A 72 4.79 -7.61 8.39
C ALA A 72 5.38 -6.85 9.59
N ARG A 73 6.71 -6.64 9.61
CA ARG A 73 7.39 -5.90 10.68
C ARG A 73 6.98 -4.42 10.68
N GLN A 74 6.90 -3.79 9.51
CA GLN A 74 6.42 -2.40 9.41
C GLN A 74 4.96 -2.27 9.81
N ALA A 75 4.11 -3.23 9.46
CA ALA A 75 2.72 -3.26 9.90
C ALA A 75 2.63 -3.39 11.44
N GLU A 76 3.45 -4.22 12.07
CA GLU A 76 3.51 -4.31 13.53
C GLU A 76 3.91 -2.98 14.18
N TYR A 77 4.96 -2.33 13.69
CA TYR A 77 5.43 -1.04 14.22
C TYR A 77 4.38 0.08 14.10
N ASN A 78 3.59 0.06 13.03
CA ASN A 78 2.56 1.07 12.74
C ASN A 78 1.15 0.66 13.25
N ASP A 79 1.05 -0.25 14.22
CA ASP A 79 -0.22 -0.75 14.79
C ASP A 79 -1.21 -1.34 13.75
N ALA A 80 -0.69 -1.81 12.62
CA ALA A 80 -1.43 -2.31 11.47
C ALA A 80 -1.34 -3.85 11.31
N LEU A 81 -0.86 -4.58 12.31
CA LEU A 81 -0.67 -6.03 12.27
C LEU A 81 -1.96 -6.82 11.96
N PHE A 82 -3.11 -6.33 12.41
CA PHE A 82 -4.42 -6.94 12.15
C PHE A 82 -5.13 -6.35 10.92
N THR A 83 -4.45 -5.43 10.24
CA THR A 83 -4.96 -4.72 9.07
C THR A 83 -4.26 -5.20 7.80
N LEU A 84 -2.95 -5.45 7.86
CA LEU A 84 -2.16 -5.83 6.69
C LEU A 84 -1.67 -7.27 6.81
N PHE A 85 -2.08 -8.10 5.86
CA PHE A 85 -1.74 -9.52 5.81
C PHE A 85 -0.86 -9.79 4.58
N PRO A 86 0.47 -9.60 4.70
CA PRO A 86 1.39 -9.91 3.62
C PRO A 86 1.55 -11.42 3.45
N SER A 87 1.74 -11.83 2.21
CA SER A 87 2.15 -13.17 1.78
C SER A 87 3.06 -13.05 0.56
N SER A 88 3.85 -14.08 0.27
CA SER A 88 4.69 -14.13 -0.92
C SER A 88 4.48 -15.39 -1.74
N ALA A 89 4.65 -15.28 -3.06
CA ALA A 89 4.62 -16.40 -3.99
C ALA A 89 5.60 -16.16 -5.16
N THR A 90 5.99 -17.25 -5.82
CA THR A 90 6.95 -17.23 -6.92
C THR A 90 6.31 -17.79 -8.19
N ILE A 91 6.57 -17.18 -9.35
CA ILE A 91 6.00 -17.65 -10.62
C ILE A 91 6.34 -19.14 -10.86
N GLU A 92 5.33 -19.98 -11.11
CA GLU A 92 5.46 -21.45 -11.20
C GLU A 92 6.50 -21.92 -12.25
N GLY A 93 6.67 -21.15 -13.33
CA GLY A 93 7.61 -21.44 -14.41
C GLY A 93 9.02 -20.85 -14.22
N SER A 94 9.36 -20.33 -13.04
CA SER A 94 10.68 -19.76 -12.82
C SER A 94 11.79 -20.81 -12.94
N ALA A 95 12.82 -20.48 -13.70
CA ALA A 95 14.06 -21.27 -13.76
C ALA A 95 14.91 -21.09 -12.49
N GLU A 96 14.75 -19.97 -11.77
CA GLU A 96 15.58 -19.60 -10.62
C GLU A 96 15.06 -20.22 -9.33
N ALA A 97 13.75 -20.38 -9.20
CA ALA A 97 13.11 -20.99 -8.04
C ALA A 97 11.95 -21.91 -8.47
N PRO A 98 12.23 -23.22 -8.62
CA PRO A 98 11.19 -24.21 -8.87
C PRO A 98 10.14 -24.21 -7.75
N ARG A 99 8.94 -24.71 -8.08
CA ARG A 99 7.84 -24.90 -7.13
C ARG A 99 8.31 -25.58 -5.84
N ASP A 100 7.84 -25.07 -4.71
CA ASP A 100 8.13 -25.57 -3.36
C ASP A 100 9.65 -25.60 -3.03
N SER A 101 10.43 -24.72 -3.67
CA SER A 101 11.85 -24.55 -3.37
C SER A 101 12.07 -24.08 -1.93
N ALA A 102 13.11 -24.62 -1.30
CA ALA A 102 13.58 -24.10 -0.02
C ALA A 102 14.06 -22.65 -0.19
N PRO A 103 13.89 -21.81 0.83
CA PRO A 103 14.37 -20.43 0.79
C PRO A 103 15.89 -20.40 0.63
N SER A 104 16.39 -19.42 -0.13
CA SER A 104 17.81 -19.17 -0.28
C SER A 104 18.46 -18.90 1.09
N PRO A 105 19.63 -19.50 1.42
CA PRO A 105 20.34 -19.22 2.66
C PRO A 105 20.63 -17.73 2.87
N ILE A 106 20.88 -17.00 1.77
CA ILE A 106 21.14 -15.57 1.78
C ILE A 106 19.87 -14.79 2.19
N ALA A 107 18.69 -15.21 1.69
CA ALA A 107 17.42 -14.59 2.09
C ALA A 107 17.17 -14.79 3.58
N LEU A 108 17.48 -15.99 4.10
CA LEU A 108 17.35 -16.29 5.53
C LEU A 108 18.28 -15.43 6.37
N GLU A 109 19.52 -15.24 5.94
CA GLU A 109 20.49 -14.38 6.62
C GLU A 109 20.02 -12.93 6.66
N ILE A 110 19.53 -12.39 5.54
CA ILE A 110 18.94 -11.04 5.49
C ILE A 110 17.71 -10.94 6.40
N CYS A 111 16.82 -11.93 6.35
CA CYS A 111 15.65 -11.95 7.23
C CYS A 111 16.06 -11.94 8.71
N ASN A 112 17.08 -12.72 9.09
CA ASN A 112 17.57 -12.77 10.45
C ASN A 112 18.26 -11.47 10.88
N ASP A 113 19.07 -10.87 10.01
CA ASP A 113 19.74 -9.59 10.27
C ASP A 113 18.74 -8.43 10.41
N LEU A 114 17.68 -8.46 9.61
CA LEU A 114 16.54 -7.54 9.71
C LEU A 114 15.55 -7.93 10.81
N GLY A 115 15.84 -8.95 11.63
CA GLY A 115 14.99 -9.43 12.73
C GLY A 115 13.56 -9.77 12.31
N LEU A 116 13.36 -10.27 11.09
CA LEU A 116 12.07 -10.69 10.55
C LEU A 116 11.67 -12.05 11.14
N CYS A 117 10.38 -12.38 11.09
CA CYS A 117 9.85 -13.61 11.69
C CYS A 117 10.53 -14.88 11.11
N PRO A 118 11.25 -15.67 11.94
CA PRO A 118 11.98 -16.85 11.48
C PRO A 118 11.10 -17.96 10.90
N THR A 119 9.87 -18.09 11.42
CA THR A 119 8.92 -19.13 10.97
C THR A 119 8.57 -18.89 9.52
N ARG A 120 8.14 -17.67 9.16
CA ARG A 120 7.75 -17.33 7.78
C ARG A 120 8.94 -17.30 6.85
N SER A 121 10.08 -16.76 7.29
CA SER A 121 11.28 -16.70 6.43
C SER A 121 11.80 -18.09 6.05
N SER A 122 11.58 -19.12 6.88
CA SER A 122 12.04 -20.50 6.63
C SER A 122 11.05 -21.43 5.94
N GLU A 123 9.82 -21.00 5.69
CA GLU A 123 8.79 -21.80 4.99
C GLU A 123 9.17 -22.09 3.53
N LEU A 124 8.63 -23.17 2.94
CA LEU A 124 8.84 -23.45 1.52
C LEU A 124 8.21 -22.36 0.65
N GLY A 125 8.79 -22.13 -0.54
CA GLY A 125 8.21 -21.22 -1.53
C GLY A 125 6.83 -21.68 -1.98
N THR A 126 5.89 -20.75 -2.14
CA THR A 126 4.57 -21.06 -2.71
C THR A 126 4.55 -20.67 -4.17
N ALA A 127 4.10 -21.56 -5.05
CA ALA A 127 3.92 -21.22 -6.46
C ALA A 127 2.73 -20.26 -6.65
N PHE A 128 2.93 -19.21 -7.43
CA PHE A 128 1.90 -18.27 -7.83
C PHE A 128 0.97 -18.90 -8.86
N ASP A 129 -0.33 -18.96 -8.55
CA ASP A 129 -1.40 -19.29 -9.48
C ASP A 129 -2.26 -18.05 -9.72
N ILE A 130 -2.63 -17.81 -10.98
CA ILE A 130 -3.50 -16.71 -11.36
C ILE A 130 -4.88 -16.81 -10.70
N SER A 131 -5.33 -18.01 -10.31
CA SER A 131 -6.59 -18.21 -9.58
C SER A 131 -6.61 -17.47 -8.24
N TYR A 132 -5.45 -17.22 -7.64
CA TYR A 132 -5.35 -16.52 -6.36
C TYR A 132 -5.64 -15.02 -6.47
N ILE A 133 -5.70 -14.44 -7.68
CA ILE A 133 -5.87 -12.98 -7.84
C ILE A 133 -7.14 -12.42 -7.18
N SER A 134 -8.19 -13.24 -7.11
CA SER A 134 -9.44 -12.84 -6.43
C SER A 134 -9.34 -12.89 -4.91
N GLU A 135 -8.38 -13.63 -4.37
CA GLU A 135 -8.19 -13.82 -2.93
C GLU A 135 -7.39 -12.67 -2.30
N TYR A 136 -6.65 -11.91 -3.09
CA TYR A 136 -5.84 -10.79 -2.61
C TYR A 136 -6.45 -9.44 -3.01
N ASP A 137 -6.31 -8.45 -2.12
CA ASP A 137 -6.73 -7.08 -2.39
C ASP A 137 -5.70 -6.36 -3.25
N LEU A 138 -4.42 -6.61 -2.98
CA LEU A 138 -3.28 -5.98 -3.65
C LEU A 138 -2.24 -7.04 -4.04
N ILE A 139 -1.77 -6.98 -5.29
CA ILE A 139 -0.67 -7.80 -5.81
C ILE A 139 0.50 -6.90 -6.14
N ILE A 140 1.64 -7.19 -5.51
CA ILE A 140 2.89 -6.46 -5.68
C ILE A 140 3.89 -7.33 -6.43
N ALA A 141 4.10 -7.01 -7.70
CA ALA A 141 5.17 -7.60 -8.48
C ALA A 141 6.53 -7.00 -8.07
N MET A 142 7.54 -7.85 -7.84
CA MET A 142 8.87 -7.37 -7.43
C MET A 142 9.60 -6.62 -8.54
N ASN A 143 9.29 -6.90 -9.81
CA ASN A 143 9.85 -6.21 -10.97
C ASN A 143 8.83 -6.09 -12.12
N GLU A 144 9.17 -5.29 -13.15
CA GLU A 144 8.29 -5.06 -14.31
C GLU A 144 8.06 -6.31 -15.17
N SER A 145 9.03 -7.21 -15.23
CA SER A 145 8.92 -8.47 -15.96
C SER A 145 7.85 -9.36 -15.34
N VAL A 146 7.88 -9.51 -14.01
CA VAL A 146 6.86 -10.23 -13.24
C VAL A 146 5.49 -9.58 -13.39
N GLN A 147 5.40 -8.25 -13.27
CA GLN A 147 4.13 -7.54 -13.47
C GLN A 147 3.56 -7.79 -14.88
N SER A 148 4.41 -7.68 -15.90
CA SER A 148 4.01 -7.89 -17.29
C SER A 148 3.51 -9.31 -17.52
N LEU A 149 4.12 -10.31 -16.89
CA LEU A 149 3.67 -11.70 -16.97
C LEU A 149 2.32 -11.91 -16.30
N ILE A 150 2.10 -11.35 -15.11
CA ILE A 150 0.82 -11.40 -14.40
C ILE A 150 -0.27 -10.75 -15.25
N LEU A 151 -0.05 -9.50 -15.69
CA LEU A 151 -1.03 -8.73 -16.47
C LEU A 151 -1.39 -9.40 -17.81
N ARG A 152 -0.42 -10.02 -18.49
CA ARG A 152 -0.68 -10.78 -19.73
C ARG A 152 -1.46 -12.08 -19.52
N SER A 153 -1.41 -12.61 -18.30
CA SER A 153 -2.11 -13.85 -17.93
C SER A 153 -3.55 -13.59 -17.47
N LEU A 154 -3.93 -12.31 -17.30
CA LEU A 154 -5.29 -11.95 -16.92
C LEU A 154 -6.28 -12.20 -18.06
N PRO A 155 -7.49 -12.69 -17.74
CA PRO A 155 -8.59 -12.68 -18.70
C PRO A 155 -8.88 -11.26 -19.19
N SER A 156 -9.29 -11.12 -20.45
CA SER A 156 -9.80 -9.84 -20.94
C SER A 156 -10.99 -9.40 -20.08
N ASP A 157 -11.03 -8.10 -19.73
CA ASP A 157 -12.07 -7.49 -18.90
C ASP A 157 -12.15 -8.04 -17.46
N SER A 158 -11.04 -8.54 -16.92
CA SER A 158 -10.99 -9.06 -15.54
C SER A 158 -11.21 -7.96 -14.49
N GLY A 159 -10.79 -6.73 -14.77
CA GLY A 159 -10.82 -5.63 -13.81
C GLY A 159 -9.83 -5.80 -12.65
N TYR A 160 -8.89 -6.75 -12.74
CA TYR A 160 -7.85 -6.96 -11.73
C TYR A 160 -6.56 -6.20 -12.02
N GLU A 161 -6.44 -5.57 -13.18
CA GLU A 161 -5.29 -4.76 -13.58
C GLU A 161 -4.98 -3.66 -12.54
N PRO A 162 -5.98 -2.99 -11.91
CA PRO A 162 -5.73 -2.01 -10.86
C PRO A 162 -5.11 -2.59 -9.58
N LYS A 163 -5.32 -3.88 -9.30
CA LYS A 163 -4.77 -4.56 -8.12
C LYS A 163 -3.30 -4.93 -8.28
N CYS A 164 -2.80 -5.03 -9.52
CA CYS A 164 -1.43 -5.43 -9.79
C CYS A 164 -0.53 -4.20 -9.96
N ARG A 165 0.41 -4.02 -9.05
CA ARG A 165 1.37 -2.90 -8.99
C ARG A 165 2.79 -3.41 -8.85
N THR A 166 3.78 -2.61 -9.24
CA THR A 166 5.18 -2.96 -8.93
C THR A 166 5.55 -2.41 -7.56
N LEU A 167 6.49 -3.07 -6.89
CA LEU A 167 7.03 -2.57 -5.63
C LEU A 167 7.58 -1.14 -5.76
N SER A 168 8.23 -0.84 -6.88
CA SER A 168 8.83 0.47 -7.14
C SER A 168 7.84 1.63 -7.19
N GLU A 169 6.55 1.38 -7.46
CA GLU A 169 5.54 2.45 -7.42
C GLU A 169 5.39 3.03 -6.02
N PHE A 170 5.61 2.23 -4.98
CA PHE A 170 5.49 2.64 -3.58
C PHE A 170 6.75 3.33 -3.04
N LEU A 171 7.79 3.51 -3.87
CA LEU A 171 8.91 4.40 -3.54
C LEU A 171 8.54 5.87 -3.67
N SER A 172 7.45 6.18 -4.37
CA SER A 172 7.04 7.55 -4.63
C SER A 172 6.02 8.04 -3.61
N THR A 173 6.29 9.20 -3.02
CA THR A 173 5.39 9.86 -2.07
C THR A 173 4.05 10.23 -2.70
N ASP A 174 4.05 10.54 -4.00
CA ASP A 174 2.86 10.86 -4.78
C ASP A 174 1.91 9.66 -4.93
N PHE A 175 2.46 8.44 -4.94
CA PHE A 175 1.65 7.22 -4.99
C PHE A 175 1.11 6.88 -3.60
N CYS A 176 1.98 6.89 -2.59
CA CYS A 176 1.64 6.44 -1.23
C CYS A 176 0.69 7.40 -0.50
N GLY A 177 0.68 8.68 -0.87
CA GLY A 177 -0.07 9.75 -0.21
C GLY A 177 -1.40 10.14 -0.84
N ILE A 178 -1.97 9.32 -1.73
CA ILE A 178 -3.08 9.75 -2.60
C ILE A 178 -4.33 10.24 -1.86
N GLN A 179 -4.63 9.69 -0.67
CA GLN A 179 -5.81 10.09 0.13
C GLN A 179 -5.51 11.15 1.20
N SER A 180 -4.25 11.53 1.38
CA SER A 180 -3.88 12.54 2.36
C SER A 180 -4.40 13.91 1.90
N GLN A 181 -5.25 14.56 2.72
CA GLN A 181 -5.76 15.91 2.44
C GLN A 181 -4.69 17.01 2.50
N GLY A 182 -3.44 16.65 2.84
CA GLY A 182 -2.26 17.51 2.75
C GLY A 182 -1.09 16.74 2.14
N ASP A 183 -0.04 17.47 1.76
CA ASP A 183 1.17 16.85 1.20
C ASP A 183 1.74 15.84 2.19
N VAL A 184 1.87 14.58 1.77
CA VAL A 184 2.63 13.59 2.53
C VAL A 184 4.06 14.09 2.61
N THR A 185 4.43 14.56 3.79
CA THR A 185 5.78 15.04 4.04
C THR A 185 6.71 13.85 4.18
N GLU A 186 7.95 14.03 3.74
CA GLU A 186 9.02 13.08 3.97
C GLU A 186 9.17 12.75 5.47
N ALA A 187 8.90 13.72 6.35
CA ALA A 187 8.90 13.52 7.80
C ALA A 187 7.86 12.49 8.25
N LEU A 188 6.65 12.52 7.68
CA LEU A 188 5.61 11.56 8.02
C LEU A 188 6.01 10.12 7.65
N LEU A 189 6.61 9.92 6.47
CA LEU A 189 7.11 8.60 6.08
C LEU A 189 8.28 8.15 6.95
N LYS A 190 9.16 9.08 7.35
CA LYS A 190 10.26 8.80 8.30
C LYS A 190 9.75 8.31 9.65
N ASP A 191 8.69 8.92 10.17
CA ASP A 191 8.09 8.55 11.46
C ASP A 191 7.43 7.15 11.44
N MET A 192 7.18 6.59 10.25
CA MET A 192 6.64 5.24 10.09
C MET A 192 7.70 4.14 10.10
N PHE A 193 9.00 4.49 10.14
CA PHE A 193 10.07 3.51 10.29
C PHE A 193 10.35 3.27 11.77
N GLU A 194 10.54 2.00 12.12
CA GLU A 194 11.22 1.65 13.35
C GLU A 194 12.61 2.29 13.38
N VAL A 195 13.00 2.86 14.52
CA VAL A 195 14.23 3.65 14.69
C VAL A 195 15.47 2.93 14.15
N ASP A 196 15.60 1.63 14.46
CA ASP A 196 16.76 0.83 14.03
C ASP A 196 16.75 0.53 12.52
N LEU A 197 15.56 0.40 11.90
CA LEU A 197 15.42 0.24 10.46
C LEU A 197 15.68 1.55 9.73
N TRP A 198 15.23 2.69 10.28
CA TRP A 198 15.52 4.00 9.73
C TRP A 198 17.03 4.26 9.65
N GLN A 199 17.79 3.95 10.71
CA GLN A 199 19.25 4.15 10.72
C GLN A 199 19.97 3.38 9.59
N ARG A 200 19.41 2.24 9.16
CA ARG A 200 19.94 1.45 8.04
C ARG A 200 19.55 2.06 6.68
N VAL A 201 18.32 2.58 6.58
CA VAL A 201 17.76 3.19 5.35
C VAL A 201 18.28 4.60 5.09
N GLU A 202 18.51 5.39 6.12
CA GLU A 202 18.86 6.81 6.04
C GLU A 202 19.97 7.14 5.02
N PRO A 203 21.09 6.38 4.95
CA PRO A 203 22.15 6.67 3.99
C PRO A 203 21.76 6.48 2.53
N PHE A 204 20.71 5.69 2.27
CA PHE A 204 20.25 5.32 0.93
C PHE A 204 18.93 5.98 0.57
N TYR A 205 18.23 6.60 1.52
CA TYR A 205 16.86 7.08 1.35
C TYR A 205 16.72 8.01 0.14
N ASP A 206 17.60 9.01 0.01
CA ASP A 206 17.58 9.95 -1.12
C ASP A 206 17.94 9.31 -2.46
N LEU A 207 18.67 8.19 -2.44
CA LEU A 207 19.01 7.42 -3.64
C LEU A 207 17.84 6.54 -4.08
N VAL A 208 17.07 5.99 -3.15
CA VAL A 208 16.00 5.03 -3.46
C VAL A 208 14.63 5.68 -3.60
N LYS A 209 14.37 6.81 -2.94
CA LYS A 209 13.10 7.54 -3.10
C LYS A 209 12.96 8.01 -4.55
N ASP A 210 11.79 7.78 -5.13
CA ASP A 210 11.49 8.09 -6.55
C ASP A 210 12.41 7.39 -7.59
N SER A 211 13.16 6.36 -7.19
CA SER A 211 13.97 5.57 -8.12
C SER A 211 13.15 4.64 -9.02
N SER A 212 13.73 4.28 -10.16
CA SER A 212 13.15 3.32 -11.09
C SER A 212 13.13 1.88 -10.57
N SER A 213 12.27 1.07 -11.16
CA SER A 213 12.11 -0.38 -10.95
C SER A 213 13.40 -1.21 -11.08
N THR A 214 14.41 -0.66 -11.77
CA THR A 214 15.70 -1.32 -12.02
C THR A 214 16.48 -1.67 -10.77
N ILE A 215 16.23 -0.99 -9.63
CA ILE A 215 16.88 -1.33 -8.35
C ILE A 215 16.57 -2.78 -7.97
N PHE A 216 15.35 -3.25 -8.20
CA PHE A 216 14.90 -4.59 -7.82
C PHE A 216 15.21 -5.67 -8.86
N SER A 217 15.92 -5.33 -9.94
CA SER A 217 16.23 -6.26 -11.03
C SER A 217 17.67 -6.79 -11.00
N GLN A 218 18.50 -6.32 -10.04
CA GLN A 218 19.89 -6.72 -9.97
C GLN A 218 20.08 -7.97 -9.10
N PRO A 219 20.75 -9.02 -9.59
CA PRO A 219 21.11 -10.15 -8.76
C PRO A 219 22.09 -9.71 -7.67
N MET A 220 21.84 -10.09 -6.41
CA MET A 220 22.74 -9.79 -5.30
C MET A 220 23.99 -10.67 -5.32
N ASP A 221 25.15 -10.09 -5.04
CA ASP A 221 26.33 -10.85 -4.64
C ASP A 221 26.34 -11.02 -3.12
N ALA A 222 26.63 -12.24 -2.64
CA ALA A 222 26.74 -12.54 -1.21
C ALA A 222 27.82 -11.68 -0.52
N ASN A 223 28.79 -11.17 -1.29
CA ASN A 223 29.85 -10.29 -0.80
C ASN A 223 29.34 -8.91 -0.33
N ASP A 224 28.15 -8.48 -0.74
CA ASP A 224 27.61 -7.15 -0.41
C ASP A 224 27.01 -7.09 1.01
N ILE A 225 26.71 -8.24 1.62
CA ILE A 225 26.10 -8.34 2.96
C ILE A 225 27.16 -8.15 4.07
N TYR A 226 28.43 -8.44 3.79
CA TYR A 226 29.50 -8.47 4.80
C TYR A 226 30.36 -7.21 4.85
N GLN A 227 30.08 -6.17 4.04
CA GLN A 227 30.92 -4.98 4.08
C GLN A 227 30.51 -4.03 5.21
N PRO A 228 31.46 -3.34 5.85
CA PRO A 228 31.19 -2.43 6.97
C PRO A 228 30.23 -1.31 6.56
N SER A 229 29.35 -0.83 7.45
CA SER A 229 28.32 0.19 7.16
C SER A 229 28.88 1.55 6.72
N PHE A 230 30.17 1.80 7.01
CA PHE A 230 30.92 2.97 6.58
C PHE A 230 32.25 2.53 5.97
N VAL A 231 32.64 3.16 4.86
CA VAL A 231 33.96 3.03 4.24
C VAL A 231 34.66 4.37 4.24
N LEU A 232 35.98 4.36 4.16
CA LEU A 232 36.73 5.58 3.94
C LEU A 232 36.67 5.91 2.44
N SER A 233 36.18 7.11 2.11
CA SER A 233 36.27 7.68 0.78
C SER A 233 37.73 7.89 0.36
N ASP A 234 37.95 8.14 -0.93
CA ASP A 234 39.27 8.47 -1.48
C ASP A 234 39.93 9.69 -0.81
N THR A 235 39.14 10.56 -0.19
CA THR A 235 39.60 11.72 0.60
C THR A 235 39.84 11.41 2.08
N GLY A 236 39.68 10.15 2.50
CA GLY A 236 39.83 9.70 3.88
C GLY A 236 38.65 10.07 4.80
N SER A 237 37.55 10.58 4.24
CA SER A 237 36.32 10.84 5.00
C SER A 237 35.54 9.55 5.17
N ALA A 238 35.04 9.26 6.37
CA ALA A 238 34.08 8.17 6.57
C ALA A 238 32.79 8.52 5.82
N VAL A 239 32.47 7.73 4.80
CA VAL A 239 31.23 7.83 4.02
C VAL A 239 30.43 6.55 4.21
N PRO A 240 29.10 6.60 4.12
CA PRO A 240 28.30 5.38 4.13
C PRO A 240 28.83 4.40 3.11
N ASN A 241 28.95 3.14 3.51
CA ASN A 241 29.31 2.12 2.57
C ASN A 241 28.12 1.79 1.70
N THR A 242 28.11 2.42 0.52
CA THR A 242 27.14 2.10 -0.52
C THR A 242 27.22 0.65 -1.00
N ASN A 243 28.26 -0.09 -0.59
CA ASN A 243 28.47 -1.49 -0.91
C ASN A 243 28.18 -2.45 0.27
N GLY A 244 27.78 -1.96 1.47
CA GLY A 244 27.72 -2.78 2.70
C GLY A 244 26.35 -3.02 3.31
N TRP A 245 25.34 -2.28 2.88
CA TRP A 245 23.94 -2.71 3.02
C TRP A 245 23.26 -2.49 1.69
N PRO A 246 22.67 -3.51 1.05
CA PRO A 246 22.40 -3.37 -0.37
C PRO A 246 21.23 -2.42 -0.61
N GLN A 247 21.40 -1.54 -1.61
CA GLN A 247 20.44 -0.51 -2.00
C GLN A 247 19.02 -1.09 -2.23
N VAL A 248 18.96 -2.36 -2.62
CA VAL A 248 17.72 -3.11 -2.81
C VAL A 248 16.94 -3.24 -1.50
N GLN A 249 17.55 -3.68 -0.39
CA GLN A 249 16.87 -3.82 0.92
C GLN A 249 16.38 -2.46 1.42
N ALA A 250 17.20 -1.41 1.24
CA ALA A 250 16.79 -0.05 1.56
C ALA A 250 15.54 0.35 0.76
N GLY A 251 15.56 0.10 -0.56
CA GLY A 251 14.41 0.32 -1.44
C GLY A 251 13.18 -0.50 -1.02
N MET A 252 13.35 -1.76 -0.65
CA MET A 252 12.25 -2.63 -0.20
C MET A 252 11.64 -2.11 1.11
N LEU A 253 12.47 -1.66 2.06
CA LEU A 253 12.00 -1.04 3.29
C LEU A 253 11.21 0.24 3.02
N VAL A 254 11.72 1.13 2.16
CA VAL A 254 11.01 2.36 1.78
C VAL A 254 9.68 2.04 1.08
N ALA A 255 9.69 1.12 0.12
CA ALA A 255 8.50 0.73 -0.62
C ALA A 255 7.46 0.06 0.30
N CYS A 256 7.88 -0.81 1.23
CA CYS A 256 6.96 -1.43 2.19
C CYS A 256 6.35 -0.40 3.14
N THR A 257 7.12 0.57 3.64
CA THR A 257 6.56 1.70 4.40
C THR A 257 5.55 2.48 3.56
N GLY A 258 5.84 2.69 2.28
CA GLY A 258 4.90 3.27 1.31
C GLY A 258 3.60 2.47 1.17
N ILE A 259 3.69 1.13 1.10
CA ILE A 259 2.51 0.24 1.06
C ILE A 259 1.69 0.37 2.35
N VAL A 260 2.32 0.37 3.53
CA VAL A 260 1.61 0.57 4.81
C VAL A 260 0.84 1.89 4.78
N LYS A 261 1.51 2.99 4.43
CA LYS A 261 0.89 4.31 4.35
C LYS A 261 -0.28 4.33 3.39
N PHE A 262 -0.08 3.83 2.18
CA PHE A 262 -1.10 3.77 1.13
C PHE A 262 -2.34 3.00 1.58
N CYS A 263 -2.14 1.84 2.22
CA CYS A 263 -3.24 0.99 2.68
C CYS A 263 -4.02 1.64 3.83
N LEU A 264 -3.32 2.18 4.83
CA LEU A 264 -3.97 2.86 5.96
C LEU A 264 -4.76 4.09 5.50
N ASP A 265 -4.17 4.91 4.63
CA ASP A 265 -4.83 6.06 4.01
C ASP A 265 -6.08 5.66 3.21
N THR A 266 -5.97 4.57 2.44
CA THR A 266 -7.10 4.05 1.67
C THR A 266 -8.21 3.58 2.60
N MET A 267 -7.88 2.89 3.69
CA MET A 267 -8.83 2.45 4.69
C MET A 267 -9.54 3.65 5.34
N ASP A 268 -8.78 4.63 5.84
CA ASP A 268 -9.30 5.86 6.43
C ASP A 268 -10.29 6.56 5.49
N ALA A 269 -9.90 6.78 4.23
CA ALA A 269 -10.73 7.45 3.23
C ALA A 269 -12.03 6.70 2.95
N GLN A 270 -11.98 5.36 2.85
CA GLN A 270 -13.16 4.54 2.61
C GLN A 270 -14.12 4.54 3.81
N PHE A 271 -13.60 4.47 5.04
CA PHE A 271 -14.43 4.58 6.25
C PHE A 271 -15.03 5.97 6.41
N ASP A 272 -14.28 7.02 6.07
CA ASP A 272 -14.75 8.40 6.09
C ASP A 272 -15.92 8.60 5.14
N ALA A 273 -15.75 8.22 3.87
CA ALA A 273 -16.81 8.28 2.88
C ALA A 273 -18.02 7.43 3.28
N SER A 274 -17.79 6.26 3.89
CA SER A 274 -18.85 5.37 4.34
C SER A 274 -19.66 5.96 5.49
N LEU A 275 -19.02 6.65 6.44
CA LEU A 275 -19.70 7.33 7.54
C LEU A 275 -20.50 8.52 7.02
N ASP A 276 -19.93 9.31 6.12
CA ASP A 276 -20.64 10.45 5.50
C ASP A 276 -21.87 9.98 4.73
N ASN A 277 -21.76 8.87 3.99
CA ASN A 277 -22.91 8.25 3.33
C ASN A 277 -23.96 7.75 4.33
N LEU A 278 -23.53 7.20 5.47
CA LEU A 278 -24.44 6.74 6.54
C LEU A 278 -25.20 7.93 7.16
N LEU A 279 -24.50 9.04 7.39
CA LEU A 279 -25.06 10.31 7.87
C LEU A 279 -26.08 10.86 6.88
N GLN A 280 -25.73 10.98 5.61
CA GLN A 280 -26.64 11.46 4.56
C GLN A 280 -27.87 10.56 4.41
N LYS A 281 -27.71 9.24 4.50
CA LYS A 281 -28.82 8.29 4.37
C LYS A 281 -29.80 8.36 5.55
N ASN A 282 -29.29 8.54 6.77
CA ASN A 282 -30.12 8.56 7.98
C ASN A 282 -30.63 9.96 8.32
N PHE A 283 -29.86 11.00 8.01
CA PHE A 283 -30.11 12.39 8.42
C PHE A 283 -30.02 13.33 7.21
N TYR A 284 -31.15 13.55 6.52
CA TYR A 284 -31.21 14.46 5.35
C TYR A 284 -32.45 15.37 5.31
N LYS A 285 -33.34 15.29 6.32
CA LYS A 285 -34.58 16.07 6.39
C LYS A 285 -34.51 17.11 7.52
N PRO A 286 -35.29 18.21 7.44
CA PRO A 286 -35.39 19.19 8.53
C PRO A 286 -35.77 18.54 9.86
N ASP A 287 -36.77 17.66 9.87
CA ASP A 287 -37.24 16.95 11.07
C ASP A 287 -36.15 16.10 11.75
N HIS A 288 -35.06 15.77 11.04
CA HIS A 288 -33.95 15.03 11.63
C HIS A 288 -33.04 15.92 12.49
N LEU A 289 -33.17 17.25 12.42
CA LEU A 289 -32.43 18.19 13.27
C LEU A 289 -32.94 18.22 14.72
N ASP A 290 -34.09 17.60 14.98
CA ASP A 290 -34.66 17.43 16.33
C ASP A 290 -33.96 16.34 17.14
N PHE A 291 -33.13 15.51 16.50
CA PHE A 291 -32.34 14.48 17.18
C PHE A 291 -31.20 15.10 17.98
N THR A 292 -30.96 14.59 19.20
CA THR A 292 -29.69 14.88 19.88
C THR A 292 -28.54 14.12 19.21
N VAL A 293 -27.30 14.57 19.44
CA VAL A 293 -26.12 13.90 18.87
C VAL A 293 -26.01 12.45 19.36
N GLU A 294 -26.39 12.18 20.60
CA GLU A 294 -26.41 10.84 21.19
C GLU A 294 -27.46 9.93 20.53
N GLN A 295 -28.67 10.47 20.30
CA GLN A 295 -29.72 9.73 19.59
C GLN A 295 -29.32 9.41 18.16
N ALA A 296 -28.64 10.36 17.50
CA ALA A 296 -28.11 10.16 16.16
C ALA A 296 -26.99 9.11 16.14
N ASP A 297 -26.04 9.14 17.09
CA ASP A 297 -24.99 8.13 17.20
C ASP A 297 -25.57 6.73 17.41
N ASP A 298 -26.55 6.60 18.31
CA ASP A 298 -27.26 5.34 18.56
C ASP A 298 -27.95 4.81 17.29
N GLN A 299 -28.55 5.69 16.47
CA GLN A 299 -29.16 5.31 15.20
C GLN A 299 -28.12 4.88 14.15
N LEU A 300 -26.99 5.57 14.05
CA LEU A 300 -25.89 5.18 13.14
C LEU A 300 -25.32 3.81 13.53
N ARG A 301 -25.09 3.58 14.82
CA ARG A 301 -24.58 2.30 15.33
C ARG A 301 -25.52 1.14 15.05
N LYS A 302 -26.84 1.36 15.16
CA LYS A 302 -27.86 0.37 14.78
C LYS A 302 -27.89 0.10 13.28
N SER A 303 -27.52 1.10 12.47
CA SER A 303 -27.53 1.00 11.01
C SER A 303 -26.30 0.30 10.45
N SER A 304 -25.11 0.56 11.01
CA SER A 304 -23.88 -0.11 10.62
C SER A 304 -22.85 -0.08 11.75
N PHE A 305 -22.71 -1.22 12.43
CA PHE A 305 -21.73 -1.37 13.52
C PHE A 305 -20.29 -1.39 13.00
N SER A 306 -20.03 -1.96 11.81
CA SER A 306 -18.69 -1.96 11.22
C SER A 306 -18.20 -0.53 11.01
N ILE A 307 -18.93 0.27 10.22
CA ILE A 307 -18.51 1.66 9.91
C ILE A 307 -18.34 2.49 11.18
N THR A 308 -19.30 2.42 12.11
CA THR A 308 -19.23 3.22 13.35
C THR A 308 -18.19 2.73 14.36
N GLY A 309 -17.84 1.44 14.32
CA GLY A 309 -16.81 0.85 15.18
C GLY A 309 -15.40 1.32 14.84
N TYR A 310 -15.15 1.75 13.60
CA TYR A 310 -13.86 2.31 13.16
C TYR A 310 -13.52 3.61 13.89
N PHE A 311 -14.52 4.45 14.13
CA PHE A 311 -14.34 5.78 14.72
C PHE A 311 -14.50 5.73 16.23
N SER A 312 -13.68 6.51 16.94
CA SER A 312 -13.89 6.75 18.36
C SER A 312 -15.23 7.46 18.63
N PRO A 313 -15.83 7.31 19.82
CA PRO A 313 -17.06 8.03 20.17
C PRO A 313 -16.96 9.54 19.98
N LYS A 314 -15.78 10.12 20.29
CA LYS A 314 -15.51 11.54 20.09
C LYS A 314 -15.53 11.93 18.61
N GLN A 315 -14.84 11.18 17.74
CA GLN A 315 -14.84 11.45 16.30
C GLN A 315 -16.25 11.36 15.70
N ARG A 316 -17.05 10.36 16.09
CA ARG A 316 -18.43 10.25 15.62
C ARG A 316 -19.27 11.43 16.07
N HIS A 317 -19.19 11.79 17.34
CA HIS A 317 -19.89 12.95 17.90
C HIS A 317 -19.56 14.24 17.14
N ASP A 318 -18.28 14.52 16.91
CA ASP A 318 -17.82 15.72 16.21
C ASP A 318 -18.33 15.74 14.75
N ARG A 319 -18.34 14.60 14.06
CA ARG A 319 -18.84 14.48 12.69
C ARG A 319 -20.36 14.61 12.59
N ILE A 320 -21.11 14.00 13.50
CA ILE A 320 -22.57 14.17 13.56
C ILE A 320 -22.90 15.65 13.77
N LYS A 321 -22.23 16.31 14.71
CA LYS A 321 -22.42 17.73 14.97
C LYS A 321 -22.16 18.57 13.71
N LYS A 322 -21.00 18.35 13.07
CA LYS A 322 -20.64 19.03 11.81
C LYS A 322 -21.69 18.82 10.71
N HIS A 323 -22.20 17.59 10.57
CA HIS A 323 -23.26 17.28 9.60
C HIS A 323 -24.57 18.01 9.90
N PHE A 324 -24.99 18.04 11.17
CA PHE A 324 -26.19 18.78 11.59
C PHE A 324 -26.06 20.28 11.40
N ASP A 325 -24.89 20.85 11.70
CA ASP A 325 -24.61 22.26 11.44
C ASP A 325 -24.73 22.57 9.93
N SER A 326 -24.15 21.72 9.07
CA SER A 326 -24.29 21.86 7.60
C SER A 326 -25.74 21.70 7.11
N LEU A 327 -26.54 20.82 7.73
CA LEU A 327 -27.96 20.69 7.39
C LEU A 327 -28.78 21.91 7.83
N ARG A 328 -28.47 22.53 8.98
CA ARG A 328 -29.13 23.78 9.42
C ARG A 328 -28.89 24.89 8.41
N GLU A 329 -27.64 25.11 8.02
CA GLU A 329 -27.26 26.09 6.99
C GLU A 329 -27.97 25.87 5.66
N LYS A 330 -28.32 24.62 5.33
CA LYS A 330 -29.02 24.27 4.09
C LYS A 330 -30.53 24.54 4.12
N PHE A 331 -31.16 24.54 5.30
CA PHE A 331 -32.61 24.69 5.47
C PHE A 331 -33.04 26.07 5.99
N GLU A 332 -32.09 26.90 6.43
CA GLU A 332 -32.28 28.34 6.66
C GLU A 332 -32.43 29.12 5.33
#